data_AF-A0A1L1Z6Y5-F1
#
_entry.id   AF-A0A1L1Z6Y5-F1
#
_cell.length_a   1.000
_cell.length_b   1.000
_cell.length_c   1.000
_cell.angle_alpha   90.00
_cell.angle_beta   90.00
_cell.angle_gamma   90.00
#
_symmetry.space_group_name_H-M   'P 1'
#
loop_
_entity.id
_entity.type
_entity.pdbx_description
1 polymer ?
#
loop_
_entity_poly.entity_id
_entity_poly.type
_entity_poly.pdbx_seq_one_letter_code
_entity_poly.pdbx_strand_id
1 'polypeptide(L)'
;VRDIREKELRLYTDAGRVGRPLFIVENQQLVLQKKHIKWIQQGYSDANPSTPYKWDDLVRSGVIELLDAEEEETVMISMTPEDLETSRLHNQGYQPAINESEFDPAARLKTVMHAHTWTHCEIHPSMILGICASIIPF
;
A
#
# COMPACT_ATOMS: atom_id res chain seq x y z
N VAL A 1 12.68 -13.66 0.53
CA VAL A 1 13.54 -12.53 0.97
C VAL A 1 14.89 -12.54 0.27
N ARG A 2 15.26 -11.44 -0.39
CA ARG A 2 16.58 -11.26 -1.04
C ARG A 2 17.44 -10.34 -0.19
N ASP A 3 18.48 -10.87 0.44
CA ASP A 3 19.47 -10.06 1.15
C ASP A 3 20.62 -9.70 0.20
N ILE A 4 20.71 -8.42 -0.15
CA ILE A 4 21.73 -7.92 -1.09
C ILE A 4 23.11 -7.87 -0.43
N ARG A 5 23.18 -7.61 0.88
CA ARG A 5 24.45 -7.47 1.61
C ARG A 5 25.11 -8.85 1.75
N GLU A 6 24.34 -9.84 2.14
CA GLU A 6 24.81 -11.22 2.31
C GLU A 6 24.83 -12.01 0.98
N LYS A 7 24.26 -11.46 -0.10
CA LYS A 7 24.13 -12.11 -1.41
C LYS A 7 23.35 -13.43 -1.33
N GLU A 8 22.32 -13.48 -0.50
CA GLU A 8 21.50 -14.67 -0.27
C GLU A 8 20.05 -14.46 -0.73
N LEU A 9 19.45 -15.54 -1.23
CA LEU A 9 18.02 -15.63 -1.50
C LEU A 9 17.42 -16.69 -0.58
N ARG A 10 16.53 -16.27 0.32
CA ARG A 10 15.81 -17.14 1.25
C ARG A 10 14.36 -17.29 0.80
N LEU A 11 13.93 -18.52 0.61
CA LEU A 11 12.57 -18.88 0.21
C LEU A 11 11.93 -19.69 1.33
N TYR A 12 10.81 -19.20 1.85
CA TYR A 12 10.06 -19.83 2.92
C TYR A 12 8.67 -20.22 2.43
N THR A 13 8.29 -21.47 2.69
CA THR A 13 6.99 -22.04 2.31
C THR A 13 6.34 -22.78 3.48
N ASP A 14 6.85 -22.54 4.69
CA ASP A 14 6.32 -23.08 5.94
C ASP A 14 4.99 -22.40 6.30
N ALA A 15 4.20 -23.15 7.08
CA ALA A 15 2.91 -22.71 7.59
C ALA A 15 3.09 -21.95 8.91
N GLY A 16 2.14 -21.07 9.25
CA GLY A 16 2.13 -20.31 10.50
C GLY A 16 2.71 -18.89 10.40
N ARG A 17 3.22 -18.51 9.22
CA ARG A 17 3.62 -17.14 8.93
C ARG A 17 2.41 -16.22 8.90
N VAL A 18 2.58 -15.02 9.44
CA VAL A 18 1.54 -13.97 9.45
C VAL A 18 1.79 -13.07 8.24
N GLY A 19 0.82 -12.99 7.35
CA GLY A 19 0.86 -12.11 6.19
C GLY A 19 -0.05 -10.90 6.37
N ARG A 20 0.43 -9.71 5.99
CA ARG A 20 -0.37 -8.48 5.89
C ARG A 20 -0.56 -8.10 4.42
N PRO A 21 -1.81 -7.87 3.96
CA PRO A 21 -2.05 -7.45 2.59
C PRO A 21 -1.74 -5.96 2.40
N LEU A 22 -0.94 -5.62 1.39
CA LEU A 22 -0.60 -4.26 0.98
C LEU A 22 -0.88 -4.04 -0.51
N PHE A 23 -1.08 -2.79 -0.92
CA PHE A 23 -1.16 -2.45 -2.34
C PHE A 23 0.23 -2.40 -2.96
N ILE A 24 0.37 -2.97 -4.14
CA ILE A 24 1.61 -2.89 -4.92
C ILE A 24 1.75 -1.49 -5.53
N VAL A 25 2.97 -0.95 -5.45
CA VAL A 25 3.34 0.34 -6.03
C VAL A 25 4.36 0.12 -7.15
N GLU A 26 4.07 0.67 -8.32
CA GLU A 26 5.00 0.70 -9.45
C GLU A 26 5.22 2.14 -9.90
N ASN A 27 6.48 2.56 -10.08
CA ASN A 27 6.84 3.91 -10.51
C ASN A 27 6.21 5.03 -9.64
N GLN A 28 6.18 4.85 -8.31
CA GLN A 28 5.54 5.75 -7.36
C GLN A 28 4.03 5.95 -7.61
N GLN A 29 3.37 4.97 -8.22
CA GLN A 29 1.92 4.95 -8.44
C GLN A 29 1.32 3.62 -7.97
N LEU A 30 0.10 3.66 -7.44
CA LEU A 30 -0.63 2.46 -7.09
C LEU A 30 -1.02 1.68 -8.36
N VAL A 31 -0.82 0.36 -8.33
CA VAL A 31 -1.36 -0.55 -9.35
C VAL A 31 -2.90 -0.59 -9.28
N LEU A 32 -3.47 -0.34 -8.09
CA LEU A 32 -4.90 -0.20 -7.91
C LEU A 32 -5.46 0.98 -8.72
N GLN A 33 -6.38 0.68 -9.64
CA GLN A 33 -7.08 1.66 -10.46
C GLN A 33 -8.57 1.70 -10.14
N LYS A 34 -9.25 2.81 -10.48
CA LYS A 34 -10.71 2.96 -10.29
C LYS A 34 -11.53 1.84 -10.94
N LYS A 35 -11.03 1.23 -12.02
CA LYS A 35 -11.68 0.08 -12.67
C LYS A 35 -11.78 -1.13 -11.73
N HIS A 36 -10.74 -1.40 -10.92
CA HIS A 36 -10.75 -2.52 -9.97
C HIS A 36 -11.79 -2.29 -8.88
N ILE A 37 -11.92 -1.05 -8.40
CA ILE A 37 -12.94 -0.66 -7.42
C ILE A 37 -14.35 -0.87 -7.98
N LYS A 38 -14.58 -0.46 -9.23
CA LYS A 38 -15.85 -0.68 -9.93
C LYS A 38 -16.18 -2.18 -10.03
N TRP A 39 -15.20 -3.01 -10.41
CA TRP A 39 -15.41 -4.46 -10.52
C TRP A 39 -15.74 -5.11 -9.18
N ILE A 40 -15.12 -4.67 -8.07
CA ILE A 40 -15.45 -5.15 -6.72
C ILE A 40 -16.88 -4.74 -6.34
N GLN A 41 -17.27 -3.49 -6.60
CA GLN A 41 -18.60 -2.99 -6.28
C GLN A 41 -19.71 -3.69 -7.06
N GLN A 42 -19.45 -4.01 -8.33
CA GLN A 42 -20.40 -4.69 -9.22
C GLN A 42 -20.36 -6.21 -9.05
N GLY A 43 -19.27 -6.74 -8.52
CA GLY A 43 -19.05 -8.17 -8.28
C GLY A 43 -18.58 -8.95 -9.52
N TYR A 44 -18.27 -8.29 -10.64
CA TYR A 44 -17.76 -8.92 -11.87
C TYR A 44 -16.84 -7.97 -12.64
N SER A 45 -16.02 -8.52 -13.53
CA SER A 45 -15.15 -7.75 -14.41
C SER A 45 -15.82 -7.45 -15.75
N ASP A 46 -15.47 -6.33 -16.39
CA ASP A 46 -16.01 -5.99 -17.72
C ASP A 46 -15.62 -7.05 -18.79
N ALA A 47 -14.49 -7.73 -18.61
CA ALA A 47 -13.98 -8.76 -19.52
C ALA A 47 -14.68 -10.12 -19.34
N ASN A 48 -15.10 -10.44 -18.12
CA ASN A 48 -15.80 -11.69 -17.84
C ASN A 48 -16.94 -11.45 -16.83
N PRO A 49 -18.14 -11.09 -17.33
CA PRO A 49 -19.32 -10.85 -16.49
C PRO A 49 -19.86 -12.12 -15.80
N SER A 50 -19.49 -13.31 -16.29
CA SER A 50 -19.99 -14.58 -15.76
C SER A 50 -19.25 -15.06 -14.52
N THR A 51 -18.01 -14.58 -14.32
CA THR A 51 -17.18 -14.94 -13.18
C THR A 51 -17.20 -13.83 -12.13
N PRO A 52 -17.52 -14.15 -10.86
CA PRO A 52 -17.45 -13.18 -9.79
C PRO A 52 -16.02 -12.63 -9.62
N TYR A 53 -15.90 -11.32 -9.48
CA TYR A 53 -14.63 -10.65 -9.16
C TYR A 53 -14.55 -10.40 -7.66
N LYS A 54 -13.63 -11.07 -6.98
CA LYS A 54 -13.49 -11.06 -5.52
C LYS A 54 -12.07 -10.70 -5.08
N TRP A 55 -11.83 -10.74 -3.76
CA TRP A 55 -10.51 -10.51 -3.16
C TRP A 55 -9.40 -11.34 -3.79
N ASP A 56 -9.63 -12.65 -3.97
CA ASP A 56 -8.62 -13.53 -4.52
C ASP A 56 -8.18 -13.13 -5.95
N ASP A 57 -9.05 -12.45 -6.69
CA ASP A 57 -8.73 -11.94 -8.03
C ASP A 57 -7.89 -10.68 -7.97
N LEU A 58 -7.98 -9.87 -6.91
CA LEU A 58 -7.05 -8.76 -6.65
C LEU A 58 -5.64 -9.26 -6.34
N VAL A 59 -5.54 -10.35 -5.57
CA VAL A 59 -4.25 -10.99 -5.29
C VAL A 59 -3.68 -11.61 -6.56
N ARG A 60 -4.49 -12.38 -7.31
CA ARG A 60 -4.06 -12.99 -8.58
C ARG A 60 -3.70 -11.99 -9.67
N SER A 61 -4.35 -10.82 -9.70
CA SER A 61 -4.05 -9.77 -10.68
C SER A 61 -2.85 -8.90 -10.30
N GLY A 62 -2.21 -9.15 -9.14
CA GLY A 62 -1.06 -8.37 -8.69
C GLY A 62 -1.42 -6.94 -8.27
N VAL A 63 -2.66 -6.74 -7.79
CA VAL A 63 -3.05 -5.45 -7.20
C VAL A 63 -2.68 -5.40 -5.72
N ILE A 64 -2.76 -6.55 -5.05
CA ILE A 64 -2.47 -6.73 -3.63
C ILE A 64 -1.45 -7.84 -3.47
N GLU A 65 -0.47 -7.61 -2.60
CA GLU A 65 0.53 -8.60 -2.18
C GLU A 65 0.38 -8.87 -0.69
N LEU A 66 0.49 -10.14 -0.28
CA LEU A 66 0.55 -10.51 1.14
C LEU A 66 2.03 -10.60 1.54
N LEU A 67 2.46 -9.70 2.40
CA LEU A 67 3.84 -9.64 2.90
C LEU A 67 3.94 -10.28 4.27
N ASP A 68 4.94 -11.14 4.46
CA ASP A 68 5.32 -11.63 5.78
C ASP A 68 6.30 -10.68 6.49
N ALA A 69 6.54 -10.94 7.78
CA ALA A 69 7.38 -10.08 8.61
C ALA A 69 8.83 -10.01 8.12
N GLU A 70 9.37 -11.11 7.60
CA GLU A 70 10.72 -11.15 7.05
C GLU A 70 10.85 -10.37 5.73
N GLU A 71 9.82 -10.41 4.87
CA GLU A 71 9.78 -9.60 3.65
C GLU A 71 9.64 -8.11 3.95
N GLU A 72 8.90 -7.75 5.00
CA GLU A 72 8.71 -6.37 5.48
C GLU A 72 10.04 -5.64 5.79
N GLU A 73 11.11 -6.37 6.15
CA GLU A 73 12.44 -5.77 6.40
C GLU A 73 13.13 -5.22 5.14
N THR A 74 12.69 -5.65 3.95
CA THR A 74 13.35 -5.32 2.68
C THR A 74 12.52 -4.41 1.77
N VAL A 75 11.25 -4.18 2.11
CA VAL A 75 10.33 -3.35 1.33
C VAL A 75 10.18 -1.95 1.92
N MET A 76 9.72 -1.01 1.10
CA MET A 76 9.39 0.34 1.51
C MET A 76 7.88 0.57 1.36
N ILE A 77 7.22 0.87 2.49
CA ILE A 77 5.76 0.98 2.59
C ILE A 77 5.35 2.44 2.84
N SER A 78 4.56 3.02 1.94
CA SER A 78 3.94 4.34 2.15
C SER A 78 2.67 4.20 3.00
N MET A 79 2.40 5.19 3.86
CA MET A 79 1.23 5.16 4.75
C MET A 79 -0.05 5.59 4.04
N THR A 80 0.05 6.54 3.11
CA THR A 80 -1.07 7.06 2.35
C THR A 80 -0.70 7.22 0.86
N PRO A 81 -1.68 7.18 -0.06
CA PRO A 81 -1.42 7.45 -1.48
C PRO A 81 -0.90 8.87 -1.73
N GLU A 82 -1.19 9.82 -0.85
CA GLU A 82 -0.68 11.19 -0.93
C GLU A 82 0.85 11.24 -0.74
N ASP A 83 1.42 10.32 0.04
CA ASP A 83 2.87 10.21 0.23
C ASP A 83 3.56 9.78 -1.08
N LEU A 84 2.89 8.94 -1.89
CA LEU A 84 3.37 8.53 -3.21
C LEU A 84 3.40 9.72 -4.18
N GLU A 85 2.34 10.52 -4.19
CA GLU A 85 2.27 11.74 -5.00
C GLU A 85 3.34 12.76 -4.60
N THR A 86 3.51 12.99 -3.30
CA THR A 86 4.54 13.87 -2.76
C THR A 86 5.94 13.42 -3.18
N SER A 87 6.23 12.12 -3.08
CA SER A 87 7.51 11.55 -3.51
C SER A 87 7.71 11.68 -5.03
N ARG A 88 6.65 11.48 -5.84
CA ARG A 88 6.70 11.66 -7.30
C ARG A 88 7.01 13.11 -7.69
N LEU A 89 6.38 14.09 -7.06
CA LEU A 89 6.63 15.52 -7.30
C LEU A 89 8.06 15.91 -6.88
N HIS A 90 8.51 15.40 -5.72
CA HIS A 90 9.87 15.62 -5.25
C HIS A 90 10.92 15.07 -6.21
N ASN A 91 10.72 13.85 -6.73
CA ASN A 91 11.61 13.26 -7.75
C ASN A 91 11.64 14.07 -9.06
N GLN A 92 10.59 14.84 -9.36
CA GLN A 92 10.54 15.76 -10.51
C GLN A 92 11.17 17.13 -10.21
N GLY A 93 11.75 17.33 -9.03
CA GLY A 93 12.38 18.57 -8.60
C GLY A 93 11.40 19.63 -8.06
N TYR A 94 10.12 19.29 -7.93
CA TYR A 94 9.17 20.16 -7.26
C TYR A 94 9.33 20.00 -5.75
N GLN A 95 9.66 21.10 -5.07
CA GLN A 95 9.54 21.12 -3.61
C GLN A 95 8.06 20.95 -3.26
N PRO A 96 7.71 20.03 -2.35
CA PRO A 96 6.36 19.98 -1.84
C PRO A 96 6.07 21.35 -1.25
N ALA A 97 5.10 22.07 -1.83
CA ALA A 97 4.57 23.24 -1.19
C ALA A 97 4.00 22.75 0.13
N ILE A 98 4.71 23.01 1.23
CA ILE A 98 4.04 23.16 2.51
C ILE A 98 3.09 24.30 2.21
N ASN A 99 1.81 24.00 1.98
CA ASN A 99 0.79 25.01 1.83
C ASN A 99 0.69 25.73 3.18
N GLU A 100 1.60 26.66 3.46
CA GLU A 100 1.57 27.55 4.62
C GLU A 100 0.26 28.36 4.67
N SER A 101 -0.43 28.45 3.52
CA SER A 101 -1.73 29.10 3.36
C SER A 101 -2.93 28.29 3.84
N GLU A 102 -2.76 27.02 4.24
CA GLU A 102 -3.83 26.12 4.68
C GLU A 102 -3.48 25.45 6.03
N PHE A 103 -2.93 26.23 6.97
CA PHE A 103 -2.69 25.77 8.33
C PHE A 103 -4.03 25.61 9.07
N ASP A 104 -4.63 24.42 8.96
CA ASP A 104 -5.72 23.98 9.83
C ASP A 104 -5.12 23.52 11.17
N PRO A 105 -5.36 24.25 12.29
CA PRO A 105 -4.84 23.87 13.61
C PRO A 105 -5.38 22.54 14.12
N ALA A 106 -6.49 22.05 13.56
CA ALA A 106 -7.09 20.75 13.90
C ALA A 106 -6.59 19.61 13.00
N ALA A 107 -5.84 19.90 11.94
CA ALA A 107 -5.34 18.86 11.04
C ALA A 107 -4.24 18.03 11.70
N ARG A 108 -4.22 16.74 11.34
CA ARG A 108 -3.16 15.82 11.77
C ARG A 108 -1.82 16.27 11.19
N LEU A 109 -0.81 16.44 12.06
CA LEU A 109 0.55 16.73 11.63
C LEU A 109 1.09 15.57 10.78
N LYS A 110 1.43 15.85 9.52
CA LYS A 110 2.04 14.88 8.60
C LYS A 110 3.56 15.08 8.61
N THR A 111 4.29 13.97 8.71
CA THR A 111 5.75 14.00 8.55
C THR A 111 6.06 13.81 7.08
N VAL A 112 6.84 14.71 6.47
CA VAL A 112 7.23 14.56 5.07
C VAL A 112 8.32 13.49 4.98
N MET A 113 7.95 12.30 4.50
CA MET A 113 8.91 11.23 4.26
C MET A 113 9.40 11.26 2.82
N HIS A 114 10.70 11.48 2.64
CA HIS A 114 11.36 11.42 1.34
C HIS A 114 11.95 10.03 1.15
N ALA A 115 11.17 9.13 0.55
CA ALA A 115 11.70 7.88 0.02
C ALA A 115 11.87 8.01 -1.50
N HIS A 116 13.01 7.53 -2.01
CA HIS A 116 13.29 7.54 -3.44
C HIS A 116 12.56 6.42 -4.19
N THR A 117 12.19 5.34 -3.50
CA THR A 117 11.56 4.15 -4.09
C THR A 117 10.56 3.53 -3.12
N TRP A 118 9.26 3.69 -3.40
CA TRP A 118 8.20 2.97 -2.69
C TRP A 118 7.88 1.68 -3.43
N THR A 119 7.73 0.59 -2.70
CA THR A 119 7.35 -0.73 -3.25
C THR A 119 5.90 -1.07 -2.97
N HIS A 120 5.39 -0.59 -1.83
CA HIS A 120 4.07 -0.95 -1.33
C HIS A 120 3.40 0.27 -0.68
N CYS A 121 2.08 0.22 -0.56
CA CYS A 121 1.29 1.19 0.18
C CYS A 121 0.33 0.47 1.13
N GLU A 122 0.21 1.00 2.34
CA GLU A 122 -0.76 0.57 3.33
C GLU A 122 -2.19 0.75 2.79
N ILE A 123 -3.08 -0.21 3.08
CA ILE A 123 -4.48 -0.14 2.66
C ILE A 123 -5.19 0.95 3.45
N HIS A 124 -5.01 0.92 4.77
CA HIS A 124 -5.47 1.98 5.67
C HIS A 124 -4.77 1.86 7.03
N PRO A 125 -4.23 2.95 7.62
CA PRO A 125 -3.50 2.89 8.89
C PRO A 125 -4.30 2.28 10.06
N SER A 126 -5.63 2.40 10.05
CA SER A 126 -6.49 1.79 11.08
C SER A 126 -6.48 0.26 11.09
N MET A 127 -6.00 -0.40 10.03
CA MET A 127 -5.90 -1.86 9.97
C MET A 127 -4.83 -2.43 10.90
N ILE A 128 -4.01 -1.57 11.54
CA ILE A 128 -3.09 -1.97 12.62
C ILE A 128 -3.83 -2.32 13.92
N LEU A 129 -5.08 -1.87 14.07
CA LEU A 129 -5.85 -2.04 15.30
C LEU A 129 -6.45 -3.45 15.38
N GLY A 130 -6.36 -4.06 16.56
CA GLY A 130 -7.09 -5.29 16.87
C GLY A 130 -8.59 -5.05 17.08
N ILE A 131 -9.37 -6.14 17.10
CA ILE A 131 -10.85 -6.13 17.15
C ILE A 131 -11.40 -5.28 18.31
N CYS A 132 -10.80 -5.38 19.50
CA CYS A 132 -11.27 -4.61 20.65
C CYS A 132 -10.97 -3.11 20.50
N ALA A 133 -9.80 -2.76 19.95
CA ALA A 133 -9.41 -1.37 19.74
C ALA A 133 -10.21 -0.70 18.62
N SER A 134 -10.65 -1.46 17.60
CA SER A 134 -11.44 -0.92 16.49
C SER A 134 -12.87 -0.47 16.85
N ILE A 135 -13.31 -0.71 18.09
CA ILE A 135 -14.66 -0.35 18.58
C ILE A 135 -14.62 0.92 19.46
N ILE A 136 -13.42 1.42 19.80
CA ILE A 136 -13.26 2.60 20.65
C ILE A 136 -13.56 3.87 19.80
N PRO A 137 -14.58 4.68 20.15
CA PRO A 137 -14.85 5.93 19.46
C PRO A 137 -13.76 6.98 19.78
N PHE A 138 -13.48 7.83 18.79
CA PHE A 138 -12.60 9.00 18.95
C PHE A 138 -13.31 10.17 19.62
#